data_AF-A0A661UT85-F1
#
_entry.id   AF-A0A661UT85-F1
#
_cell.length_a   1.000
_cell.length_b   1.000
_cell.length_c   1.000
_cell.angle_alpha   90.00
_cell.angle_beta   90.00
_cell.angle_gamma   90.00
#
_symmetry.space_group_name_H-M   'P 1'
#
loop_
_entity.id
_entity.type
_entity.pdbx_description
1 polymer ?
#
loop_
_entity_poly.entity_id
_entity_poly.type
_entity_poly.pdbx_seq_one_letter_code
_entity_poly.pdbx_strand_id
1 'polypeptide(L)'
;QSIYLNNEIYISIQNILSNIELKPLKNNIKAKRNQSVKQPIKITAFYLDTEQVPIPNLPILFGFKRGEGDLIKNMKTNMNGIASSKISKITSSEKMQILNAELDISKLINQDSTSFVYQNILKTFPMPSTKIIINVIGLLIHIESEEINLGKELSVLHIEPKIKESFAEKGFSFTDDMAGADIYITIKARSREGSEMFGMYSTFVDVSVSALEMSSGEEIYKNVFNNVTGQGLNAEKAGLKAFENAAGKISENIVPKIIQTAGQ
;
A
#
# COMPACT_ATOMS: atom_id res chain seq x y z
N GLN A 1 37.04 -15.73 -39.95
CA GLN A 1 35.98 -14.78 -40.36
C GLN A 1 34.71 -14.88 -39.52
N SER A 2 34.25 -16.07 -39.10
CA SER A 2 33.04 -16.23 -38.24
C SER A 2 33.08 -15.48 -36.89
N ILE A 3 34.24 -15.40 -36.24
CA ILE A 3 34.39 -14.74 -34.93
C ILE A 3 34.20 -13.21 -35.00
N TYR A 4 34.64 -12.58 -36.09
CA TYR A 4 34.52 -11.13 -36.27
C TYR A 4 33.07 -10.68 -36.49
N LEU A 5 32.33 -11.42 -37.33
CA LEU A 5 30.93 -11.11 -37.61
C LEU A 5 30.04 -11.23 -36.36
N ASN A 6 30.28 -12.27 -35.55
CA ASN A 6 29.53 -12.45 -34.30
C ASN A 6 29.77 -11.31 -33.31
N ASN A 7 30.99 -10.79 -33.23
CA ASN A 7 31.32 -9.68 -32.34
C ASN A 7 30.69 -8.36 -32.83
N GLU A 8 30.69 -8.10 -34.13
CA GLU A 8 30.05 -6.92 -34.72
C GLU A 8 28.54 -6.91 -34.51
N ILE A 9 27.87 -8.06 -34.68
CA ILE A 9 26.43 -8.20 -34.42
C ILE A 9 26.13 -7.94 -32.94
N TYR A 10 26.94 -8.50 -32.03
CA TYR A 10 26.79 -8.28 -30.59
C TYR A 10 26.89 -6.80 -30.23
N ILE A 11 27.94 -6.11 -30.71
CA ILE A 11 28.15 -4.68 -30.48
C ILE A 11 27.00 -3.86 -31.07
N SER A 12 26.54 -4.20 -32.28
CA SER A 12 25.43 -3.50 -32.94
C SER A 12 24.14 -3.60 -32.13
N ILE A 13 23.77 -4.81 -31.67
CA ILE A 13 22.59 -5.02 -30.82
C ILE A 13 22.74 -4.24 -29.51
N GLN A 14 23.91 -4.31 -28.86
CA GLN A 14 24.16 -3.56 -27.63
C GLN A 14 23.98 -2.06 -27.83
N ASN A 15 24.49 -1.51 -28.94
CA ASN A 15 24.38 -0.08 -29.25
C ASN A 15 22.92 0.31 -29.49
N ILE A 16 22.17 -0.48 -30.26
CA ILE A 16 20.74 -0.23 -30.50
C ILE A 16 19.97 -0.20 -29.18
N LEU A 17 20.16 -1.21 -28.33
CA LEU A 17 19.48 -1.29 -27.04
C LEU A 17 19.88 -0.15 -26.11
N SER A 18 21.17 0.19 -26.05
CA SER A 18 21.66 1.26 -25.16
C SER A 18 21.15 2.65 -25.55
N ASN A 19 20.79 2.84 -26.82
CA ASN A 19 20.24 4.10 -27.33
C ASN A 19 18.71 4.18 -27.18
N ILE A 20 18.03 3.11 -26.78
CA ILE A 20 16.59 3.15 -26.48
C ILE A 20 16.41 3.67 -25.05
N GLU A 21 15.73 4.80 -24.91
CA GLU A 21 15.42 5.40 -23.62
C GLU A 21 13.92 5.31 -23.33
N LEU A 22 13.58 4.73 -22.17
CA LEU A 22 12.22 4.67 -21.65
C LEU A 22 12.05 5.69 -20.52
N LYS A 23 11.04 6.57 -20.62
CA LYS A 23 10.73 7.58 -19.60
C LYS A 23 9.27 7.52 -19.18
N PRO A 24 8.95 7.59 -17.87
CA PRO A 24 7.57 7.72 -17.44
C PRO A 24 7.09 9.15 -17.68
N LEU A 25 5.87 9.33 -18.19
CA LEU A 25 5.26 10.66 -18.28
C LEU A 25 5.00 11.23 -16.87
N LYS A 26 4.74 10.34 -15.91
CA LYS A 26 4.55 10.69 -14.51
C LYS A 26 5.26 9.65 -13.64
N ASN A 27 6.26 10.11 -12.90
CA ASN A 27 7.10 9.22 -12.09
C ASN A 27 6.46 8.84 -10.74
N ASN A 28 5.46 9.60 -10.28
CA ASN A 28 4.80 9.39 -9.00
C ASN A 28 3.28 9.34 -9.16
N ILE A 29 2.69 8.20 -8.84
CA ILE A 29 1.26 7.95 -8.95
C ILE A 29 0.70 7.67 -7.56
N LYS A 30 -0.31 8.44 -7.17
CA LYS A 30 -1.09 8.18 -5.96
C LYS A 30 -2.20 7.19 -6.29
N ALA A 31 -2.33 6.14 -5.49
CA ALA A 31 -3.37 5.12 -5.64
C ALA A 31 -3.92 4.72 -4.27
N LYS A 32 -5.15 4.21 -4.21
CA LYS A 32 -5.71 3.62 -3.00
C LYS A 32 -5.67 2.09 -3.12
N ARG A 33 -5.46 1.39 -2.01
CA ARG A 33 -5.48 -0.08 -1.97
C ARG A 33 -6.85 -0.61 -2.41
N ASN A 34 -6.88 -1.76 -3.07
CA ASN A 34 -8.08 -2.41 -3.61
C ASN A 34 -8.89 -1.59 -4.63
N GLN A 35 -8.41 -0.40 -5.02
CA GLN A 35 -9.06 0.43 -6.02
C GLN A 35 -8.26 0.44 -7.33
N SER A 36 -8.98 0.66 -8.44
CA SER A 36 -8.34 0.89 -9.73
C SER A 36 -7.62 2.23 -9.76
N VAL A 37 -6.47 2.29 -10.40
CA VAL A 37 -5.76 3.56 -10.60
C VAL A 37 -6.49 4.34 -11.70
N LYS A 38 -7.09 5.48 -11.33
CA LYS A 38 -7.94 6.28 -12.24
C LYS A 38 -7.21 6.73 -13.51
N GLN A 39 -5.91 7.02 -13.41
CA GLN A 39 -5.10 7.46 -14.55
C GLN A 39 -4.25 6.30 -15.07
N PRO A 40 -4.24 6.04 -16.39
CA PRO A 40 -3.38 5.03 -16.96
C PRO A 40 -1.91 5.42 -16.79
N ILE A 41 -1.06 4.40 -16.64
CA ILE A 41 0.38 4.55 -16.55
C ILE A 41 0.94 4.66 -17.96
N LYS A 42 1.54 5.81 -18.25
CA LYS A 42 2.10 6.08 -19.57
C LYS A 42 3.62 6.20 -19.48
N ILE A 43 4.29 5.58 -20.44
CA ILE A 43 5.72 5.77 -20.71
C ILE A 43 5.91 6.22 -22.15
N THR A 44 7.00 6.93 -22.40
CA THR A 44 7.51 7.25 -23.73
C THR A 44 8.77 6.44 -24.01
N ALA A 45 8.91 5.96 -25.25
CA ALA A 45 10.10 5.31 -25.77
C ALA A 45 10.69 6.15 -26.90
N PHE A 46 11.97 6.50 -26.77
CA PHE A 46 12.72 7.25 -27.76
C PHE A 46 14.02 6.52 -28.12
N TYR A 47 14.46 6.68 -29.35
CA TYR A 47 15.80 6.32 -29.78
C TYR A 47 16.67 7.58 -29.75
N LEU A 48 17.81 7.50 -29.08
CA LEU A 48 18.81 8.55 -28.98
C LEU A 48 19.82 8.39 -30.12
N ASP A 49 19.69 9.23 -31.14
CA ASP A 49 20.70 9.42 -32.17
C ASP A 49 21.23 10.86 -32.11
N THR A 50 21.00 11.67 -33.14
CA THR A 50 21.24 13.13 -33.11
C THR A 50 20.08 13.91 -32.48
N GLU A 51 18.86 13.36 -32.57
CA GLU A 51 17.62 13.88 -31.98
C GLU A 51 16.84 12.74 -31.32
N GLN A 52 15.87 13.07 -30.45
CA GLN A 52 14.99 12.08 -29.84
C GLN A 52 13.90 11.65 -30.82
N VAL A 53 14.01 10.44 -31.36
CA VAL A 53 13.02 9.91 -32.31
C VAL A 53 12.06 8.96 -31.59
N PRO A 54 10.74 9.18 -31.63
CA PRO A 54 9.77 8.29 -31.01
C PRO A 54 9.76 6.92 -31.70
N ILE A 55 9.72 5.85 -30.92
CA ILE A 55 9.74 4.47 -31.45
C ILE A 55 8.31 3.89 -31.43
N PRO A 56 7.63 3.73 -32.57
CA PRO A 56 6.31 3.11 -32.63
C PRO A 56 6.37 1.58 -32.56
N ASN A 57 5.27 0.95 -32.11
CA ASN A 57 5.08 -0.50 -32.06
C ASN A 57 6.13 -1.28 -31.24
N LEU A 58 6.84 -0.60 -30.34
CA LEU A 58 7.81 -1.19 -29.44
C LEU A 58 7.09 -1.95 -28.33
N PRO A 59 7.33 -3.27 -28.15
CA PRO A 59 6.66 -4.06 -27.12
C PRO A 59 7.26 -3.78 -25.75
N ILE A 60 6.41 -3.44 -24.78
CA ILE A 60 6.78 -3.10 -23.42
C ILE A 60 6.07 -4.06 -22.47
N LEU A 61 6.85 -4.64 -21.56
CA LEU A 61 6.38 -5.45 -20.45
C LEU A 61 6.38 -4.61 -19.17
N PHE A 62 5.19 -4.42 -18.61
CA PHE A 62 4.98 -3.83 -17.29
C PHE A 62 4.89 -4.92 -16.23
N GLY A 63 5.53 -4.69 -15.08
CA GLY A 63 5.47 -5.60 -13.94
C GLY A 63 5.92 -4.94 -12.65
N PHE A 64 5.40 -5.42 -11.52
CA PHE A 64 5.84 -4.93 -10.21
C PHE A 64 7.22 -5.53 -9.86
N LYS A 65 8.18 -4.67 -9.53
CA LYS A 65 9.45 -5.06 -8.89
C LYS A 65 9.33 -5.07 -7.36
N ARG A 66 8.41 -4.26 -6.83
CA ARG A 66 8.08 -4.17 -5.40
C ARG A 66 6.58 -3.87 -5.27
N GLY A 67 5.90 -4.58 -4.39
CA GLY A 67 4.44 -4.57 -4.33
C GLY A 67 3.78 -5.53 -5.33
N GLU A 68 2.46 -5.53 -5.36
CA GLU A 68 1.64 -6.47 -6.14
C GLU A 68 0.29 -5.85 -6.54
N GLY A 69 -0.21 -6.28 -7.69
CA GLY A 69 -1.51 -5.88 -8.21
C GLY A 69 -1.78 -6.43 -9.61
N ASP A 70 -3.01 -6.19 -10.07
CA ASP A 70 -3.49 -6.59 -11.38
C ASP A 70 -3.30 -5.44 -12.38
N LEU A 71 -2.58 -5.70 -13.47
CA LEU A 71 -2.36 -4.74 -14.53
C LEU A 71 -2.32 -5.40 -15.92
N ILE A 72 -2.49 -4.59 -16.95
CA ILE A 72 -2.25 -5.01 -18.34
C ILE A 72 -0.74 -4.99 -18.60
N LYS A 73 -0.12 -6.16 -18.55
CA LYS A 73 1.35 -6.31 -18.59
C LYS A 73 1.95 -6.00 -19.96
N ASN A 74 1.34 -6.47 -21.03
CA ASN A 74 1.90 -6.37 -22.38
C ASN A 74 1.27 -5.20 -23.12
N MET A 75 2.07 -4.21 -23.49
CA MET A 75 1.64 -3.06 -24.29
C MET A 75 2.59 -2.85 -25.46
N LYS A 76 2.12 -2.14 -26.49
CA LYS A 76 2.98 -1.63 -27.56
C LYS A 76 2.90 -0.11 -27.58
N THR A 77 3.99 0.54 -27.96
CA THR A 77 3.98 1.99 -28.16
C THR A 77 3.16 2.38 -29.39
N ASN A 78 2.51 3.53 -29.34
CA ASN A 78 1.78 4.11 -30.48
C ASN A 78 2.72 4.92 -31.41
N MET A 79 2.16 5.60 -32.41
CA MET A 79 2.93 6.44 -33.35
C MET A 79 3.79 7.53 -32.69
N ASN A 80 3.43 7.96 -31.49
CA ASN A 80 4.17 8.98 -30.74
C ASN A 80 5.18 8.36 -29.75
N GLY A 81 5.44 7.05 -29.84
CA GLY A 81 6.32 6.33 -28.92
C GLY A 81 5.72 6.11 -27.53
N ILE A 82 4.39 6.26 -27.35
CA ILE A 82 3.75 6.17 -26.02
C ILE A 82 3.14 4.78 -25.82
N ALA A 83 3.53 4.10 -24.73
CA ALA A 83 2.84 2.90 -24.24
C ALA A 83 2.01 3.24 -22.99
N SER A 84 0.79 2.71 -22.90
CA SER A 84 -0.17 3.04 -21.85
C SER A 84 -0.76 1.78 -21.21
N SER A 85 -0.39 1.49 -19.96
CA SER A 85 -0.94 0.39 -19.17
C SER A 85 -1.99 0.89 -18.17
N LYS A 86 -2.87 -0.01 -17.71
CA LYS A 86 -3.87 0.26 -16.67
C LYS A 86 -3.68 -0.73 -15.52
N ILE A 87 -3.67 -0.21 -14.30
CA ILE A 87 -3.73 -1.00 -13.07
C ILE A 87 -5.19 -1.10 -12.64
N SER A 88 -5.72 -2.31 -12.70
CA SER A 88 -7.09 -2.63 -12.32
C SER A 88 -7.27 -2.70 -10.80
N LYS A 89 -6.27 -3.22 -10.09
CA LYS A 89 -6.30 -3.38 -8.63
C LYS A 89 -4.90 -3.39 -8.04
N ILE A 90 -4.71 -2.72 -6.90
CA ILE A 90 -3.50 -2.87 -6.07
C ILE A 90 -3.85 -3.75 -4.88
N THR A 91 -3.17 -4.89 -4.75
CA THR A 91 -3.42 -5.88 -3.70
C THR A 91 -2.45 -5.73 -2.53
N SER A 92 -1.19 -5.35 -2.82
CA SER A 92 -0.17 -5.17 -1.79
C SER A 92 -0.47 -3.98 -0.87
N SER A 93 -0.16 -4.15 0.42
CA SER A 93 -0.26 -3.12 1.47
C SER A 93 0.98 -2.24 1.57
N GLU A 94 2.00 -2.46 0.75
CA GLU A 94 3.20 -1.63 0.77
C GLU A 94 2.89 -0.20 0.33
N LYS A 95 3.24 0.78 1.19
CA LYS A 95 3.02 2.21 0.95
C LYS A 95 3.72 2.70 -0.32
N MET A 96 4.93 2.20 -0.57
CA MET A 96 5.71 2.51 -1.76
C MET A 96 5.88 1.25 -2.59
N GLN A 97 5.34 1.27 -3.79
CA GLN A 97 5.47 0.20 -4.78
C GLN A 97 6.26 0.69 -5.99
N ILE A 98 6.93 -0.24 -6.64
CA ILE A 98 7.78 0.06 -7.81
C ILE A 98 7.26 -0.78 -8.96
N LEU A 99 6.70 -0.10 -9.96
CA LEU A 99 6.37 -0.68 -11.24
C LEU A 99 7.55 -0.48 -12.19
N ASN A 100 7.95 -1.53 -12.86
CA ASN A 100 8.96 -1.52 -13.90
C ASN A 100 8.28 -1.66 -15.25
N ALA A 101 8.71 -0.85 -16.21
CA ALA A 101 8.35 -1.00 -17.61
C ALA A 101 9.63 -1.26 -18.39
N GLU A 102 9.68 -2.36 -19.11
CA GLU A 102 10.90 -2.88 -19.74
C GLU A 102 10.58 -3.33 -21.17
N LEU A 103 11.57 -3.22 -22.06
CA LEU A 103 11.46 -3.73 -23.42
C LEU A 103 11.23 -5.27 -23.41
N ASP A 104 10.16 -5.72 -24.05
CA ASP A 104 9.93 -7.16 -24.25
C ASP A 104 10.59 -7.64 -25.55
N ILE A 105 11.89 -7.94 -25.45
CA ILE A 105 12.68 -8.41 -26.58
C ILE A 105 12.16 -9.74 -27.16
N SER A 106 11.47 -10.56 -26.35
CA SER A 106 10.93 -11.85 -26.81
C SER A 106 9.84 -11.69 -27.88
N LYS A 107 9.18 -10.53 -27.91
CA LYS A 107 8.15 -10.18 -28.91
C LYS A 107 8.73 -9.58 -30.18
N LEU A 108 10.00 -9.20 -30.19
CA LEU A 108 10.71 -8.70 -31.36
C LEU A 108 11.42 -9.81 -32.14
N ILE A 109 11.67 -10.94 -31.48
CA ILE A 109 12.35 -12.09 -32.07
C ILE A 109 11.31 -13.07 -32.62
N ASN A 110 11.41 -13.43 -33.90
CA ASN A 110 10.60 -14.52 -34.46
C ASN A 110 11.00 -15.86 -33.80
N GLN A 111 10.03 -16.51 -33.16
CA GLN A 111 10.24 -17.76 -32.41
C GLN A 111 10.62 -18.94 -33.32
N ASP A 112 10.25 -18.87 -34.61
CA ASP A 112 10.43 -19.98 -35.56
C ASP A 112 11.87 -20.11 -36.11
N SER A 113 12.73 -19.10 -35.93
CA SER A 113 14.03 -19.03 -36.63
C SER A 113 15.25 -18.79 -35.74
N THR A 114 15.09 -18.72 -34.41
CA THR A 114 16.20 -18.40 -33.50
C THR A 114 16.55 -19.57 -32.57
N SER A 115 17.78 -20.06 -32.67
CA SER A 115 18.33 -21.07 -31.76
C SER A 115 18.25 -20.58 -30.30
N PHE A 116 17.97 -21.50 -29.37
CA PHE A 116 17.95 -21.28 -27.91
C PHE A 116 19.16 -20.48 -27.40
N VAL A 117 20.32 -20.65 -28.05
CA VAL A 117 21.56 -19.94 -27.75
C VAL A 117 21.40 -18.42 -27.95
N TYR A 118 20.80 -17.98 -29.05
CA TYR A 118 20.61 -16.54 -29.33
C TYR A 118 19.63 -15.90 -28.36
N GLN A 119 18.56 -16.61 -27.97
CA GLN A 119 17.61 -16.10 -26.98
C GLN A 119 18.27 -15.89 -25.61
N ASN A 120 19.23 -16.74 -25.23
CA ASN A 120 19.96 -16.59 -23.98
C ASN A 120 20.97 -15.44 -24.04
N ILE A 121 21.66 -15.25 -25.17
CA ILE A 121 22.55 -14.10 -25.37
C ILE A 121 21.75 -12.78 -25.33
N LEU A 122 20.57 -12.75 -25.96
CA LEU A 122 19.74 -11.54 -25.95
C LEU A 122 19.28 -11.14 -24.54
N LYS A 123 19.13 -12.11 -23.63
CA LYS A 123 18.83 -11.85 -22.21
C LYS A 123 20.01 -11.35 -21.40
N THR A 124 21.25 -11.44 -21.89
CA THR A 124 22.43 -10.92 -21.16
C THR A 124 22.63 -9.42 -21.35
N PHE A 125 22.02 -8.82 -22.37
CA PHE A 125 22.10 -7.37 -22.56
C PHE A 125 21.26 -6.63 -21.51
N PRO A 126 21.71 -5.45 -21.05
CA PRO A 126 20.89 -4.57 -20.22
C PRO A 126 19.68 -4.12 -21.03
N MET A 127 18.49 -4.57 -20.63
CA MET A 127 17.26 -4.18 -21.30
C MET A 127 16.89 -2.73 -20.95
N PRO A 128 16.50 -1.92 -21.93
CA PRO A 128 15.89 -0.61 -21.69
C PRO A 128 14.72 -0.77 -20.74
N SER A 129 14.80 -0.09 -19.60
CA SER A 129 13.78 -0.17 -18.56
C SER A 129 13.64 1.17 -17.86
N THR A 130 12.46 1.37 -17.27
CA THR A 130 12.19 2.53 -16.45
C THR A 130 11.29 2.18 -15.28
N LYS A 131 11.41 2.94 -14.20
CA LYS A 131 10.70 2.72 -12.95
C LYS A 131 9.65 3.79 -12.76
N ILE A 132 8.47 3.38 -12.30
CA ILE A 132 7.37 4.25 -11.89
C ILE A 132 7.10 3.98 -10.41
N ILE A 133 7.09 5.04 -9.61
CA ILE A 133 6.80 4.95 -8.18
C ILE A 133 5.28 5.09 -7.99
N ILE A 134 4.69 4.12 -7.30
CA ILE A 134 3.29 4.14 -6.91
C ILE A 134 3.24 4.29 -5.40
N ASN A 135 2.66 5.41 -4.96
CA ASN A 135 2.39 5.67 -3.54
C ASN A 135 0.96 5.26 -3.23
N VAL A 136 0.84 4.16 -2.50
CA VAL A 136 -0.44 3.67 -2.00
C VAL A 136 -0.81 4.47 -0.76
N ILE A 137 -1.85 5.28 -0.89
CA ILE A 137 -2.45 6.03 0.20
C ILE A 137 -3.43 5.09 0.89
N GLY A 138 -3.23 4.89 2.20
CA GLY A 138 -4.19 4.19 3.04
C GLY A 138 -5.51 4.94 3.16
N LEU A 139 -6.54 4.25 3.64
CA LEU A 139 -7.79 4.93 4.01
C LEU A 139 -7.52 5.93 5.14
N LEU A 140 -8.19 7.08 5.07
CA LEU A 140 -8.14 8.10 6.11
C LEU A 140 -9.13 7.75 7.21
N ILE A 141 -8.67 7.68 8.44
CA ILE A 141 -9.49 7.40 9.62
C ILE A 141 -9.60 8.67 10.45
N HIS A 142 -10.82 9.04 10.82
CA HIS A 142 -11.08 9.97 11.92
C HIS A 142 -11.45 9.15 13.17
N ILE A 143 -10.80 9.43 14.30
CA ILE A 143 -11.07 8.75 15.58
C ILE A 143 -11.51 9.79 16.59
N GLU A 144 -12.62 9.50 17.26
CA GLU A 144 -13.09 10.22 18.44
C GLU A 144 -13.09 9.26 19.62
N SER A 145 -12.39 9.63 20.70
CA SER A 145 -12.24 8.81 21.89
C SER A 145 -12.61 9.60 23.15
N GLU A 146 -13.52 9.02 23.94
CA GLU A 146 -13.91 9.52 25.25
C GLU A 146 -13.48 8.48 26.29
N GLU A 147 -12.48 8.79 27.12
CA GLU A 147 -11.94 7.90 28.14
C GLU A 147 -12.12 8.51 29.54
N ILE A 148 -12.98 7.90 30.36
CA ILE A 148 -13.32 8.39 31.70
C ILE A 148 -12.85 7.39 32.76
N ASN A 149 -11.85 7.76 33.55
CA ASN A 149 -11.37 6.98 34.67
C ASN A 149 -12.02 7.44 35.98
N LEU A 150 -12.84 6.58 36.60
CA LEU A 150 -13.46 6.80 37.90
C LEU A 150 -14.21 8.15 37.98
N GLY A 151 -14.97 8.44 36.92
CA GLY A 151 -15.75 9.68 36.79
C GLY A 151 -14.94 10.91 36.35
N LYS A 152 -13.62 10.79 36.14
CA LYS A 152 -12.77 11.87 35.63
C LYS A 152 -12.34 11.58 34.20
N GLU A 153 -12.53 12.55 33.32
CA GLU A 153 -12.01 12.48 31.95
C GLU A 153 -10.48 12.47 31.97
N LEU A 154 -9.88 11.56 31.17
CA LEU A 154 -8.44 11.44 31.07
C LEU A 154 -7.90 12.52 30.14
N SER A 155 -6.92 13.29 30.62
CA SER A 155 -6.15 14.22 29.77
C SER A 155 -5.15 13.51 28.86
N VAL A 156 -4.73 12.31 29.25
CA VAL A 156 -3.86 11.43 28.46
C VAL A 156 -4.64 10.15 28.17
N LEU A 157 -4.99 9.97 26.90
CA LEU A 157 -5.72 8.81 26.42
C LEU A 157 -4.81 7.58 26.37
N HIS A 158 -5.34 6.40 26.68
CA HIS A 158 -4.60 5.14 26.69
C HIS A 158 -5.06 4.18 25.58
N ILE A 159 -6.32 4.26 25.16
CA ILE A 159 -6.87 3.40 24.10
C ILE A 159 -6.59 3.99 22.73
N GLU A 160 -6.91 5.26 22.51
CA GLU A 160 -6.77 5.90 21.19
C GLU A 160 -5.35 5.78 20.59
N PRO A 161 -4.26 6.10 21.32
CA PRO A 161 -2.93 6.06 20.72
C PRO A 161 -2.53 4.65 20.28
N LYS A 162 -2.93 3.63 21.04
CA LYS A 162 -2.61 2.23 20.73
C LYS A 162 -3.36 1.73 19.49
N ILE A 163 -4.61 2.16 19.33
CA ILE A 163 -5.40 1.86 18.14
C ILE A 163 -4.81 2.58 16.92
N LYS A 164 -4.44 3.86 17.07
CA LYS A 164 -3.77 4.62 16.01
C LYS A 164 -2.48 3.94 15.55
N GLU A 165 -1.64 3.50 16.49
CA GLU A 165 -0.42 2.74 16.20
C GLU A 165 -0.72 1.47 15.38
N SER A 166 -1.68 0.65 15.83
CA SER A 166 -2.03 -0.61 15.17
C SER A 166 -2.54 -0.42 13.73
N PHE A 167 -3.37 0.60 13.49
CA PHE A 167 -3.83 0.93 12.14
C PHE A 167 -2.72 1.54 11.26
N ALA A 168 -1.83 2.36 11.84
CA ALA A 168 -0.69 2.94 11.13
C ALA A 168 0.28 1.87 10.61
N GLU A 169 0.55 0.83 11.42
CA GLU A 169 1.33 -0.34 11.03
C GLU A 169 0.70 -1.10 9.85
N LYS A 170 -0.62 -1.06 9.73
CA LYS A 170 -1.37 -1.66 8.61
C LYS A 170 -1.56 -0.73 7.42
N GLY A 171 -0.94 0.45 7.45
CA GLY A 171 -0.87 1.36 6.32
C GLY A 171 -2.00 2.40 6.25
N PHE A 172 -2.84 2.50 7.28
CA PHE A 172 -3.87 3.55 7.38
C PHE A 172 -3.25 4.88 7.76
N SER A 173 -3.98 5.97 7.53
CA SER A 173 -3.58 7.32 7.88
C SER A 173 -4.71 8.00 8.66
N PHE A 174 -4.39 9.02 9.44
CA PHE A 174 -5.37 9.71 10.30
C PHE A 174 -5.57 11.15 9.88
N THR A 175 -6.77 11.65 10.12
CA THR A 175 -7.16 13.04 9.86
C THR A 175 -8.04 13.56 11.00
N ASP A 176 -7.87 14.83 11.35
CA ASP A 176 -8.77 15.52 12.28
C ASP A 176 -10.01 16.06 11.55
N ASP A 177 -9.96 16.15 10.22
CA ASP A 177 -11.12 16.50 9.39
C ASP A 177 -12.00 15.26 9.16
N MET A 178 -13.16 15.23 9.84
CA MET A 178 -14.17 14.18 9.70
C MET A 178 -14.73 14.09 8.27
N ALA A 179 -14.89 15.21 7.56
CA ALA A 179 -15.48 15.22 6.22
C ALA A 179 -14.54 14.60 5.16
N GLY A 180 -13.23 14.67 5.40
CA GLY A 180 -12.19 14.06 4.58
C GLY A 180 -11.88 12.59 4.92
N ALA A 181 -12.50 12.03 5.95
CA ALA A 181 -12.24 10.65 6.38
C ALA A 181 -12.99 9.62 5.52
N ASP A 182 -12.33 8.48 5.26
CA ASP A 182 -12.96 7.32 4.66
C ASP A 182 -13.70 6.48 5.73
N ILE A 183 -13.18 6.45 6.97
CA ILE A 183 -13.74 5.72 8.11
C ILE A 183 -13.81 6.63 9.34
N TYR A 184 -14.93 6.58 10.06
CA TYR A 184 -15.09 7.24 11.35
C TYR A 184 -15.19 6.20 12.47
N ILE A 185 -14.33 6.29 13.48
CA ILE A 185 -14.30 5.39 14.63
C ILE A 185 -14.64 6.17 15.89
N THR A 186 -15.58 5.64 16.67
CA THR A 186 -15.94 6.17 17.99
C THR A 186 -15.55 5.17 19.07
N ILE A 187 -14.86 5.65 20.10
CA ILE A 187 -14.46 4.88 21.27
C ILE A 187 -15.05 5.56 22.51
N LYS A 188 -15.81 4.82 23.29
CA LYS A 188 -16.32 5.28 24.58
C LYS A 188 -15.92 4.30 25.66
N ALA A 189 -15.08 4.73 26.58
CA ALA A 189 -14.52 3.89 27.62
C ALA A 189 -14.74 4.52 28.99
N ARG A 190 -15.26 3.73 29.92
CA ARG A 190 -15.50 4.19 31.30
C ARG A 190 -15.02 3.16 32.29
N SER A 191 -14.30 3.60 33.31
CA SER A 191 -13.88 2.75 34.41
C SER A 191 -14.82 2.85 35.61
N ARG A 192 -14.87 1.76 36.38
CA ARG A 192 -15.61 1.62 37.63
C ARG A 192 -14.76 0.89 38.65
N GLU A 193 -14.83 1.33 39.90
CA GLU A 193 -14.09 0.68 40.99
C GLU A 193 -14.52 -0.79 41.12
N GLY A 194 -13.53 -1.63 41.40
CA GLY A 194 -13.72 -3.03 41.73
C GLY A 194 -13.54 -3.26 43.22
N SER A 195 -12.85 -4.35 43.57
CA SER A 195 -12.52 -4.70 44.95
C SER A 195 -11.12 -4.26 45.34
N GLU A 196 -10.93 -4.05 46.63
CA GLU A 196 -9.63 -3.97 47.28
C GLU A 196 -9.35 -5.29 48.03
N MET A 197 -8.20 -5.90 47.78
CA MET A 197 -7.76 -7.09 48.51
C MET A 197 -6.25 -7.00 48.78
N PHE A 198 -5.84 -7.20 50.03
CA PHE A 198 -4.42 -7.18 50.43
C PHE A 198 -3.66 -5.89 50.04
N GLY A 199 -4.33 -4.73 50.08
CA GLY A 199 -3.74 -3.44 49.68
C GLY A 199 -3.59 -3.26 48.16
N MET A 200 -4.14 -4.18 47.36
CA MET A 200 -4.21 -4.07 45.90
C MET A 200 -5.63 -3.71 45.50
N TYR A 201 -5.74 -2.70 44.62
CA TYR A 201 -7.00 -2.24 44.06
C TYR A 201 -7.22 -2.87 42.70
N SER A 202 -8.46 -3.26 42.43
CA SER A 202 -8.92 -3.65 41.09
C SER A 202 -9.92 -2.63 40.57
N THR A 203 -9.84 -2.36 39.27
CA THR A 203 -10.77 -1.49 38.55
C THR A 203 -11.16 -2.19 37.26
N PHE A 204 -12.41 -2.00 36.85
CA PHE A 204 -12.95 -2.54 35.61
C PHE A 204 -13.18 -1.43 34.61
N VAL A 205 -12.90 -1.66 33.34
CA VAL A 205 -13.22 -0.76 32.23
C VAL A 205 -14.17 -1.46 31.28
N ASP A 206 -15.24 -0.74 30.93
CA ASP A 206 -16.18 -1.11 29.87
C ASP A 206 -15.92 -0.19 28.67
N VAL A 207 -15.73 -0.78 27.49
CA VAL A 207 -15.43 -0.03 26.25
C VAL A 207 -16.43 -0.38 25.16
N SER A 208 -17.05 0.63 24.57
CA SER A 208 -17.81 0.52 23.33
C SER A 208 -16.98 1.06 22.17
N VAL A 209 -16.89 0.30 21.08
CA VAL A 209 -16.23 0.72 19.84
C VAL A 209 -17.18 0.53 18.66
N SER A 210 -17.31 1.56 17.83
CA SER A 210 -18.03 1.50 16.56
C SER A 210 -17.18 2.09 15.44
N ALA A 211 -17.33 1.55 14.23
CA ALA A 211 -16.73 2.10 13.02
C ALA A 211 -17.78 2.23 11.93
N LEU A 212 -17.78 3.39 11.29
CA LEU A 212 -18.70 3.79 10.22
C LEU A 212 -17.90 4.04 8.94
N GLU A 213 -18.34 3.49 7.82
CA GLU A 213 -17.82 3.86 6.51
C GLU A 213 -18.50 5.15 6.03
N MET A 214 -17.71 6.17 5.72
CA MET A 214 -18.24 7.51 5.41
C MET A 214 -18.88 7.60 4.02
N SER A 215 -18.49 6.74 3.07
CA SER A 215 -19.05 6.73 1.71
C SER A 215 -20.47 6.18 1.64
N SER A 216 -20.77 5.15 2.42
CA SER A 216 -22.07 4.46 2.44
C SER A 216 -22.94 4.88 3.64
N GLY A 217 -22.32 5.35 4.73
CA GLY A 217 -22.97 5.53 6.01
C GLY A 217 -23.25 4.22 6.73
N GLU A 218 -22.62 3.11 6.33
CA GLU A 218 -22.82 1.79 6.93
C GLU A 218 -21.95 1.59 8.18
N GLU A 219 -22.53 1.05 9.25
CA GLU A 219 -21.81 0.65 10.45
C GLU A 219 -21.07 -0.67 10.17
N ILE A 220 -19.82 -0.57 9.72
CA ILE A 220 -18.99 -1.73 9.36
C ILE A 220 -18.49 -2.53 10.57
N TYR A 221 -18.57 -1.95 11.77
CA TYR A 221 -18.20 -2.64 13.00
C TYR A 221 -18.87 -2.02 14.22
N LYS A 222 -19.30 -2.88 15.16
CA LYS A 222 -19.72 -2.48 16.50
C LYS A 222 -19.45 -3.60 17.50
N ASN A 223 -18.83 -3.28 18.63
CA ASN A 223 -18.66 -4.24 19.72
C ASN A 223 -18.47 -3.55 21.08
N VAL A 224 -18.68 -4.32 22.14
CA VAL A 224 -18.48 -3.89 23.52
C VAL A 224 -17.55 -4.87 24.25
N PHE A 225 -16.56 -4.33 24.95
CA PHE A 225 -15.64 -5.07 25.81
C PHE A 225 -15.98 -4.73 27.25
N ASN A 226 -16.63 -5.66 27.94
CA ASN A 226 -17.04 -5.45 29.32
C ASN A 226 -16.02 -6.02 30.30
N ASN A 227 -15.96 -5.42 31.49
CA ASN A 227 -15.25 -5.90 32.67
C ASN A 227 -13.75 -6.11 32.43
N VAL A 228 -13.10 -5.28 31.61
CA VAL A 228 -11.65 -5.38 31.42
C VAL A 228 -10.97 -4.95 32.71
N THR A 229 -10.27 -5.89 33.35
CA THR A 229 -9.69 -5.65 34.68
C THR A 229 -8.28 -5.08 34.59
N GLY A 230 -7.97 -4.18 35.52
CA GLY A 230 -6.62 -3.73 35.84
C GLY A 230 -6.40 -3.76 37.35
N GLN A 231 -5.14 -3.93 37.75
CA GLN A 231 -4.74 -3.96 39.15
C GLN A 231 -3.67 -2.90 39.41
N GLY A 232 -3.67 -2.33 40.61
CA GLY A 232 -2.72 -1.29 40.98
C GLY A 232 -2.68 -1.00 42.47
N LEU A 233 -1.74 -0.14 42.85
CA LEU A 233 -1.53 0.31 44.24
C LEU A 233 -2.64 1.26 44.73
N ASN A 234 -3.46 1.78 43.82
CA ASN A 234 -4.66 2.56 44.09
C ASN A 234 -5.67 2.37 42.94
N ALA A 235 -6.93 2.74 43.16
CA ALA A 235 -8.01 2.57 42.19
C ALA A 235 -7.74 3.29 40.86
N GLU A 236 -7.10 4.47 40.91
CA GLU A 236 -6.74 5.26 39.73
C GLU A 236 -5.75 4.52 38.84
N LYS A 237 -4.62 4.04 39.40
CA LYS A 237 -3.60 3.25 38.68
C LYS A 237 -4.14 1.93 38.18
N ALA A 238 -4.99 1.27 38.99
CA ALA A 238 -5.69 0.07 38.56
C ALA A 238 -6.59 0.35 37.35
N GLY A 239 -7.24 1.52 37.32
CA GLY A 239 -8.02 2.00 36.19
C GLY A 239 -7.18 2.21 34.94
N LEU A 240 -6.06 2.95 35.04
CA LEU A 240 -5.15 3.15 33.91
C LEU A 240 -4.66 1.81 33.33
N LYS A 241 -4.33 0.84 34.19
CA LYS A 241 -3.95 -0.51 33.75
C LYS A 241 -5.09 -1.23 33.04
N ALA A 242 -6.32 -1.05 33.47
CA ALA A 242 -7.49 -1.60 32.80
C ALA A 242 -7.69 -1.01 31.40
N PHE A 243 -7.48 0.30 31.21
CA PHE A 243 -7.50 0.95 29.90
C PHE A 243 -6.41 0.40 28.97
N GLU A 244 -5.17 0.24 29.46
CA GLU A 244 -4.07 -0.36 28.68
C GLU A 244 -4.42 -1.80 28.23
N ASN A 245 -4.97 -2.59 29.14
CA ASN A 245 -5.40 -3.96 28.85
C ASN A 245 -6.54 -3.97 27.81
N ALA A 246 -7.47 -3.01 27.90
CA ALA A 246 -8.56 -2.87 26.93
C ALA A 246 -8.03 -2.49 25.56
N ALA A 247 -7.09 -1.54 25.50
CA ALA A 247 -6.41 -1.13 24.28
C ALA A 247 -5.73 -2.30 23.57
N GLY A 248 -5.03 -3.17 24.32
CA GLY A 248 -4.43 -4.40 23.78
C GLY A 248 -5.46 -5.34 23.16
N LYS A 249 -6.54 -5.65 23.89
CA LYS A 249 -7.63 -6.50 23.39
C LYS A 249 -8.29 -5.93 22.14
N ILE A 250 -8.50 -4.62 22.11
CA ILE A 250 -9.10 -3.92 20.98
C ILE A 250 -8.19 -4.02 19.75
N SER A 251 -6.90 -3.72 19.88
CA SER A 251 -5.95 -3.77 18.77
C SER A 251 -5.85 -5.17 18.14
N GLU A 252 -5.91 -6.23 18.97
CA GLU A 252 -5.86 -7.61 18.47
C GLU A 252 -7.15 -8.05 17.74
N ASN A 253 -8.32 -7.59 18.19
CA ASN A 253 -9.61 -8.11 17.72
C ASN A 253 -10.35 -7.21 16.74
N ILE A 254 -10.18 -5.88 16.84
CA ILE A 254 -10.94 -4.90 16.06
C ILE A 254 -10.23 -4.56 14.77
N VAL A 255 -8.94 -4.22 14.84
CA VAL A 255 -8.17 -3.73 13.69
C VAL A 255 -8.20 -4.73 12.52
N PRO A 256 -7.97 -6.04 12.71
CA PRO A 256 -8.06 -7.00 11.60
C PRO A 256 -9.46 -7.08 10.98
N LYS A 257 -10.53 -6.98 11.79
CA LYS A 257 -11.91 -7.07 11.32
C LYS A 257 -12.31 -5.85 10.51
N ILE A 258 -12.01 -4.64 11.00
CA ILE A 258 -12.29 -3.41 10.26
C ILE A 258 -11.54 -3.39 8.92
N ILE A 259 -10.29 -3.86 8.88
CA ILE A 259 -9.51 -3.95 7.64
C ILE A 259 -10.13 -4.93 6.65
N GLN A 260 -10.66 -6.05 7.14
CA GLN A 260 -11.30 -7.06 6.30
C GLN A 260 -12.59 -6.52 5.68
N THR A 261 -13.38 -5.76 6.44
CA THR A 261 -14.66 -5.21 5.98
C THR A 261 -14.48 -3.97 5.10
N ALA A 262 -13.62 -3.02 5.49
CA ALA A 262 -13.37 -1.78 4.73
C ALA A 262 -12.57 -1.98 3.43
N GLY A 263 -12.15 -3.22 3.15
CA GLY A 263 -11.40 -3.59 1.95
C GLY A 263 -12.19 -4.41 0.93
N GLN A 264 -13.45 -4.77 1.23
CA GLN A 264 -14.38 -5.41 0.30
C GLN A 264 -15.07 -4.37 -0.56
#